data_AF-A0A8T2TCL9-F1
#
_entry.id   AF-A0A8T2TCL9-F1
#
_cell.length_a   1.000
_cell.length_b   1.000
_cell.length_c   1.000
_cell.angle_alpha   90.00
_cell.angle_beta   90.00
_cell.angle_gamma   90.00
#
_symmetry.space_group_name_H-M   'P 1'
#
loop_
_entity.id
_entity.type
_entity.pdbx_description
1 polymer ?
#
loop_
_entity_poly.entity_id
_entity_poly.type
_entity_poly.pdbx_seq_one_letter_code
_entity_poly.pdbx_strand_id
1 'polypeptide(L)'
;MAPDPYWRYVKKIGDYSGGGGSRKWKCNFCGYEKTGSVTRVKDHLARVPCRDTGPCKEVPNDVYAGLEAWRRSRMGMPSCDEKKEEEGTQTATSSQCVGT
;
A
#
# COMPACT_ATOMS: atom_id res chain seq x y z
N MET A 1 18.40 3.79 -14.17
CA MET A 1 17.55 2.96 -13.28
C MET A 1 16.75 2.00 -14.15
N ALA A 2 16.94 0.69 -13.99
CA ALA A 2 16.12 -0.29 -14.70
C ALA A 2 14.67 -0.16 -14.23
N PRO A 3 13.68 -0.20 -15.14
CA PRO A 3 12.28 -0.21 -14.73
C PRO A 3 12.01 -1.43 -13.86
N ASP A 4 11.28 -1.28 -12.76
CA ASP A 4 10.86 -2.39 -11.90
C ASP A 4 10.29 -3.54 -12.77
N PRO A 5 10.74 -4.80 -12.57
CA PRO A 5 10.36 -5.93 -13.42
C PRO A 5 8.85 -6.22 -13.39
N TYR A 6 8.15 -5.77 -12.35
CA TYR A 6 6.72 -5.96 -12.15
C TYR A 6 5.84 -5.25 -13.17
N TRP A 7 6.36 -4.23 -13.86
CA TRP A 7 5.66 -3.59 -14.98
C TRP A 7 5.38 -4.54 -16.15
N ARG A 8 6.00 -5.73 -16.19
CA ARG A 8 5.74 -6.75 -17.23
C ARG A 8 4.41 -7.48 -17.03
N TYR A 9 3.86 -7.46 -15.82
CA TYR A 9 2.60 -8.15 -15.48
C TYR A 9 1.36 -7.25 -15.63
N VAL A 10 1.56 -5.99 -16.00
CA VAL A 10 0.48 -5.01 -16.21
C VAL A 10 0.67 -4.29 -17.53
N LYS A 11 -0.43 -4.00 -18.23
CA LYS A 11 -0.42 -3.15 -19.42
C LYS A 11 -0.52 -1.70 -19.01
N LYS A 12 0.46 -0.88 -19.41
CA LYS A 12 0.42 0.58 -19.24
C LYS A 12 -0.56 1.16 -20.26
N ILE A 13 -1.62 1.80 -19.79
CA ILE A 13 -2.71 2.33 -20.64
C ILE A 13 -2.38 3.75 -21.11
N GLY A 14 -1.60 4.51 -20.34
CA GLY A 14 -1.11 5.83 -20.73
C GLY A 14 -0.36 6.54 -19.61
N ASP A 15 0.39 7.56 -19.97
CA ASP A 15 0.95 8.56 -19.07
C ASP A 15 -0.15 9.51 -18.57
N TYR A 16 -0.08 9.89 -17.29
CA TYR A 16 -0.81 11.05 -16.81
C TYR A 16 -0.04 12.28 -17.28
N SER A 17 -0.62 13.07 -18.17
CA SER A 17 -0.09 14.34 -18.67
C SER A 17 -0.02 15.46 -17.61
N GLY A 18 -0.17 15.14 -16.32
CA GLY A 18 -0.31 16.08 -15.21
C GLY A 18 0.78 16.00 -14.12
N GLY A 19 2.05 15.76 -14.49
CA GLY A 19 3.21 16.02 -13.62
C GLY A 19 3.42 15.14 -12.37
N GLY A 20 2.48 14.26 -12.02
CA GLY A 20 2.44 13.57 -10.72
C GLY A 20 2.90 12.11 -10.68
N GLY A 21 3.73 11.63 -11.63
CA GLY A 21 4.40 10.31 -11.59
C GLY A 21 3.51 9.05 -11.58
N SER A 22 2.21 9.21 -11.46
CA SER A 22 1.21 8.14 -11.43
C SER A 22 0.89 7.71 -12.85
N ARG A 23 0.74 6.40 -13.10
CA ARG A 23 0.43 5.88 -14.43
C ARG A 23 -0.87 5.10 -14.38
N LYS A 24 -1.63 5.11 -15.47
CA LYS A 24 -2.80 4.23 -15.62
C LYS A 24 -2.31 2.86 -16.08
N TRP A 25 -2.73 1.82 -15.37
CA TRP A 25 -2.32 0.45 -15.65
C TRP A 25 -3.49 -0.52 -15.55
N LYS A 26 -3.43 -1.56 -16.38
CA LYS A 26 -4.38 -2.67 -16.44
C LYS A 26 -3.68 -3.95 -16.05
N CYS A 27 -4.25 -4.69 -15.10
CA CYS A 27 -3.74 -6.01 -14.77
C CYS A 27 -3.95 -6.98 -15.94
N ASN A 28 -2.92 -7.73 -16.32
CA ASN A 28 -3.04 -8.73 -17.40
C ASN A 28 -3.76 -10.01 -16.95
N PHE A 29 -3.88 -10.24 -15.64
CA PHE A 29 -4.53 -11.42 -15.08
C PHE A 29 -6.03 -11.21 -14.90
N CYS A 30 -6.43 -10.19 -14.14
CA CYS A 30 -7.84 -9.93 -13.86
C CYS A 30 -8.48 -8.82 -14.70
N GLY A 31 -7.71 -8.20 -15.61
CA GLY A 31 -8.20 -7.10 -16.44
C GLY A 31 -8.51 -5.81 -15.66
N TYR A 32 -8.22 -5.75 -14.36
CA TYR A 32 -8.57 -4.62 -13.52
C TYR A 32 -7.73 -3.37 -13.84
N GLU A 33 -8.39 -2.22 -14.01
CA GLU A 33 -7.77 -0.96 -14.41
C GLU A 33 -7.72 0.02 -13.22
N LYS A 34 -6.52 0.48 -12.88
CA LYS A 34 -6.27 1.43 -11.79
C LYS A 34 -5.25 2.48 -12.19
N THR A 35 -5.34 3.63 -11.54
CA THR A 35 -4.30 4.67 -11.59
C THR A 35 -3.44 4.54 -10.36
N GLY A 36 -2.12 4.48 -10.52
CA GLY A 36 -1.22 4.47 -9.38
C GLY A 36 0.24 4.30 -9.75
N SER A 37 1.08 4.29 -8.72
CA SER A 37 2.50 3.97 -8.83
C SER A 37 2.74 2.46 -8.77
N VAL A 38 3.99 2.05 -9.02
CA VAL A 38 4.42 0.64 -8.97
C VAL A 38 4.12 -0.03 -7.63
N THR A 39 4.08 0.74 -6.54
CA THR A 39 3.68 0.27 -5.20
C THR A 39 2.29 -0.37 -5.22
N ARG A 40 1.33 0.28 -5.89
CA ARG A 40 -0.05 -0.24 -6.01
C ARG A 40 -0.11 -1.51 -6.87
N VAL A 41 0.71 -1.57 -7.92
CA VAL A 41 0.87 -2.78 -8.75
C VAL A 41 1.38 -3.93 -7.90
N LYS A 42 2.42 -3.70 -7.07
CA LYS A 42 2.98 -4.71 -6.18
C LYS A 42 1.94 -5.18 -5.15
N ASP A 43 1.17 -4.28 -4.54
CA ASP A 43 0.11 -4.68 -3.59
C ASP A 43 -0.97 -5.56 -4.24
N HIS A 44 -1.40 -5.20 -5.45
CA HIS A 44 -2.38 -5.96 -6.21
C HIS A 44 -1.89 -7.40 -6.50
N LEU A 45 -0.64 -7.52 -6.97
CA LEU A 45 -0.01 -8.81 -7.27
C LEU A 45 0.29 -9.62 -6.00
N ALA A 46 0.68 -8.96 -4.91
CA ALA A 46 1.00 -9.56 -3.60
C ALA A 46 -0.24 -9.93 -2.79
N ARG A 47 -1.46 -9.74 -3.33
CA ARG A 47 -2.73 -9.95 -2.63
C ARG A 47 -2.78 -9.22 -1.29
N VAL A 48 -2.17 -8.04 -1.23
CA VAL A 48 -2.22 -7.17 -0.05
C VAL A 48 -3.54 -6.39 -0.12
N PRO A 49 -4.37 -6.43 0.93
CA PRO A 49 -5.61 -5.66 0.98
C PRO A 49 -5.29 -4.17 1.15
N CYS A 50 -5.00 -3.47 0.06
CA CYS A 50 -4.95 -2.01 0.03
C CYS A 50 -6.35 -1.47 -0.32
N ARG A 51 -6.84 -0.51 0.49
CA ARG A 51 -8.20 0.08 0.41
C ARG A 51 -8.63 0.45 -1.01
N ASP A 52 -7.69 0.90 -1.86
CA ASP A 52 -8.04 1.35 -3.21
C ASP A 52 -7.72 0.36 -4.35
N THR A 53 -6.98 -0.74 -4.15
CA THR A 53 -6.44 -1.53 -5.28
C THR A 53 -6.98 -2.96 -5.36
N GLY A 54 -7.46 -3.54 -4.26
CA GLY A 54 -8.03 -4.89 -4.23
C GLY A 54 -7.03 -6.02 -4.56
N PRO A 55 -7.05 -7.16 -3.84
CA PRO A 55 -6.14 -8.26 -4.12
C PRO A 55 -6.52 -9.01 -5.42
N CYS A 56 -5.54 -9.37 -6.25
CA CYS A 56 -5.78 -10.14 -7.46
C CYS A 56 -5.88 -11.65 -7.17
N LYS A 57 -7.03 -12.25 -7.48
CA LYS A 57 -7.24 -13.71 -7.34
C LYS A 57 -6.61 -14.51 -8.49
N GLU A 58 -6.48 -13.91 -9.66
CA GLU A 58 -6.04 -14.56 -10.90
C GLU A 58 -4.51 -14.54 -11.11
N VAL A 59 -3.76 -13.97 -10.16
CA VAL A 59 -2.29 -13.97 -10.24
C VAL A 59 -1.76 -15.38 -9.96
N PRO A 60 -0.87 -15.92 -10.83
CA PRO A 60 -0.26 -17.23 -10.65
C PRO A 60 0.68 -17.24 -9.44
N ASN A 61 0.87 -18.45 -8.88
CA ASN A 61 1.65 -18.62 -7.65
C ASN A 61 3.11 -18.17 -7.81
N ASP A 62 3.72 -18.36 -8.98
CA ASP A 62 5.11 -17.96 -9.25
C ASP A 62 5.36 -16.46 -9.06
N VAL A 63 4.45 -15.64 -9.58
CA VAL A 63 4.52 -14.17 -9.43
C VAL A 63 4.26 -13.80 -7.98
N TYR A 64 3.25 -14.43 -7.37
CA TYR A 64 2.88 -14.18 -5.99
C TYR A 64 4.01 -14.53 -5.00
N ALA A 65 4.68 -15.67 -5.19
CA ALA A 65 5.82 -16.12 -4.39
C ALA A 65 7.00 -15.12 -4.46
N GLY A 66 7.24 -14.53 -5.64
CA GLY A 66 8.24 -13.47 -5.81
C GLY A 66 7.95 -12.19 -5.02
N LEU A 67 6.68 -11.94 -4.66
CA LEU A 67 6.26 -10.78 -3.88
C LEU A 67 6.05 -11.06 -2.39
N GLU A 68 6.33 -12.27 -1.89
CA GLU A 68 6.16 -12.60 -0.47
C GLU A 68 6.97 -11.66 0.45
N ALA A 69 8.20 -11.29 0.08
CA ALA A 69 9.01 -10.33 0.81
C ALA A 69 8.35 -8.94 0.87
N TRP A 70 7.77 -8.47 -0.24
CA TRP A 70 7.01 -7.22 -0.31
C TRP A 70 5.76 -7.29 0.56
N ARG A 71 5.00 -8.39 0.46
CA ARG A 71 3.78 -8.65 1.23
C ARG A 71 4.05 -8.57 2.73
N ARG A 72 5.13 -9.21 3.19
CA ARG A 72 5.53 -9.21 4.60
C ARG A 72 5.85 -7.81 5.11
N SER A 73 6.53 -6.99 4.30
CA SER A 73 6.83 -5.59 4.65
C SER A 73 5.60 -4.67 4.65
N ARG A 74 4.55 -4.98 3.88
CA ARG A 74 3.33 -4.16 3.79
C ARG A 74 2.27 -4.53 4.84
N MET A 75 2.16 -5.80 5.23
CA MET A 75 1.16 -6.29 6.19
C MET A 75 1.38 -5.82 7.64
N GLY A 76 2.58 -5.31 7.97
CA GLY A 76 2.90 -4.75 9.29
C GLY A 76 2.58 -3.26 9.46
N MET A 77 1.98 -2.63 8.45
CA MET A 77 1.62 -1.21 8.44
C MET A 77 0.10 -1.07 8.29
N PRO A 78 -0.60 -0.39 9.21
CA PRO A 78 -1.99 0.00 8.96
C PRO A 78 -2.03 0.97 7.77
N SER A 79 -2.85 0.65 6.76
CA SER A 79 -2.93 1.41 5.51
C SER A 79 -4.04 2.46 5.57
N CYS A 80 -3.73 3.65 5.03
CA CYS A 80 -4.69 4.64 4.51
C CYS A 80 -5.71 5.20 5.54
N ASP A 81 -5.30 6.28 6.21
CA ASP A 81 -6.10 7.11 7.13
C ASP A 81 -6.21 6.59 8.58
N GLU A 82 -5.10 6.64 9.32
CA GLU A 82 -5.18 6.79 10.78
C GLU A 82 -3.97 7.59 11.29
N LYS A 83 -4.19 8.89 11.53
CA LYS A 83 -3.44 9.61 12.57
C LYS A 83 -3.79 8.91 13.88
N LYS A 84 -2.84 8.25 14.53
CA LYS A 84 -2.98 7.91 15.95
C LYS A 84 -2.06 8.83 16.72
N GLU A 85 -2.71 9.78 17.39
CA GLU A 85 -2.15 10.68 18.37
C GLU A 85 -1.42 9.87 19.44
N GLU A 86 -0.16 10.20 19.63
CA GLU A 86 0.69 9.65 20.68
C GLU A 86 0.50 10.53 21.93
N GLU A 87 -0.70 10.49 22.53
CA GLU A 87 -0.90 11.00 23.89
C GLU A 87 -1.29 9.83 24.79
N GLY A 88 -0.25 9.10 25.17
CA GLY A 88 -0.31 8.13 26.25
C GLY A 88 -0.66 8.85 27.55
N THR A 89 -1.89 8.59 28.01
CA THR A 89 -2.34 8.71 29.40
C THR A 89 -1.21 8.63 30.42
N GLN A 90 -0.99 9.71 31.17
CA GLN A 90 -0.40 9.63 32.51
C GLN A 90 -1.32 10.34 33.51
N THR A 91 -2.31 9.56 33.93
CA THR A 91 -2.72 9.32 35.32
C THR A 91 -2.65 10.50 36.29
N ALA A 92 -3.84 10.90 36.75
CA ALA A 92 -4.03 11.63 37.99
C ALA A 92 -3.31 10.95 39.16
N THR A 93 -2.47 11.70 39.87
CA THR A 93 -2.18 11.45 41.28
C THR A 93 -1.98 12.80 41.96
N SER A 94 -3.06 13.21 42.62
CA SER A 94 -3.13 14.00 43.85
C SER A 94 -1.78 14.39 44.48
N SER A 95 -1.57 15.71 44.64
CA SER A 95 -0.68 16.24 45.67
C SER A 95 -1.35 17.47 46.29
N GLN A 96 -1.47 17.39 47.60
CA GLN A 96 -2.26 18.25 48.47
C GLN A 96 -1.68 19.66 48.51
N CYS A 97 -2.51 20.69 48.40
CA CYS A 97 -2.11 22.06 48.75
C CYS A 97 -2.20 22.23 50.28
N VAL A 98 -1.07 22.56 50.90
CA VAL A 98 -1.00 23.11 52.25
C VAL A 98 -0.42 24.52 52.15
N GLY A 99 -1.06 25.49 52.80
CA GLY A 99 -0.60 26.88 52.91
C GLY A 99 -1.48 27.60 53.93
N THR A 100 -1.10 27.53 55.21
CA THR A 100 -0.56 28.60 56.08
C THR A 100 -1.58 29.63 56.52
#